data_AF-A0A2G8SA90-F1
#
_entry.id   AF-A0A2G8SA90-F1
#
_cell.length_a   1.000
_cell.length_b   1.000
_cell.length_c   1.000
_cell.angle_alpha   90.00
_cell.angle_beta   90.00
_cell.angle_gamma   90.00
#
_symmetry.space_group_name_H-M   'P 1'
#
loop_
_entity.id
_entity.type
_entity.pdbx_description
1 polymer ?
#
loop_
_entity_poly.entity_id
_entity_poly.type
_entity_poly.pdbx_seq_one_letter_code
_entity_poly.pdbx_strand_id
1 'polypeptide(L)'
;MVSPVPSSVCGRFRGRGGRRRNRHRADRRGLAGLILGEPAGFDVEKNRYECIGPPNQRVAFTSTADIGRAVARLAILELALDHDTSTLLMASVPEHVRIAGSVVSFEDVRDLVSEIKGGAKGEIRSEDLAAHKKSLPGEREKAGSILHYIRVLMGENKLDFSRENQNEVVNEGERQWRWRTAEDELRDQL
;
A
#
# COMPACT_ATOMS: atom_id res chain seq x y z
N MET A 1 -43.64 44.85 -39.57
CA MET A 1 -43.19 45.17 -40.94
C MET A 1 -41.72 45.56 -40.85
N VAL A 2 -40.74 44.94 -41.51
CA VAL A 2 -40.70 43.77 -42.42
C VAL A 2 -39.35 43.08 -42.22
N SER A 3 -39.28 41.74 -42.24
CA SER A 3 -38.01 41.01 -42.42
C SER A 3 -37.77 40.75 -43.91
N PRO A 4 -36.51 40.76 -44.36
CA PRO A 4 -36.06 39.67 -45.21
C PRO A 4 -34.68 39.12 -44.87
N VAL A 5 -34.48 37.86 -45.26
CA VAL A 5 -33.22 37.08 -45.20
C VAL A 5 -32.35 37.42 -46.43
N PRO A 6 -31.07 37.01 -46.50
CA PRO A 6 -30.82 35.80 -47.29
C PRO A 6 -29.74 34.84 -46.76
N SER A 7 -29.93 33.59 -47.17
CA SER A 7 -29.12 32.39 -46.94
C SER A 7 -27.75 32.35 -47.63
N SER A 8 -26.72 31.90 -46.89
CA SER A 8 -25.46 31.29 -47.38
C SER A 8 -24.74 30.60 -46.18
N VAL A 9 -23.88 29.59 -46.26
CA VAL A 9 -23.40 28.68 -47.34
C VAL A 9 -23.47 27.22 -46.80
N CYS A 10 -23.59 26.21 -47.68
CA CYS A 10 -23.56 24.79 -47.30
C CYS A 10 -22.14 24.30 -46.91
N GLY A 11 -21.96 23.79 -45.69
CA GLY A 11 -20.70 23.22 -45.19
C GLY A 11 -20.81 21.72 -44.84
N ARG A 12 -20.48 20.83 -45.77
CA ARG A 12 -20.46 19.37 -45.53
C ARG A 12 -19.24 18.96 -44.69
N PHE A 13 -19.44 18.60 -43.42
CA PHE A 13 -18.40 17.92 -42.64
C PHE A 13 -18.59 16.38 -42.65
N ARG A 14 -18.06 15.72 -43.68
CA ARG A 14 -17.80 14.26 -43.63
C ARG A 14 -16.35 14.05 -43.19
N GLY A 15 -16.12 13.59 -41.96
CA GLY A 15 -14.79 13.56 -41.36
C GLY A 15 -14.54 12.43 -40.37
N ARG A 16 -14.48 11.19 -40.88
CA ARG A 16 -13.83 9.99 -40.30
C ARG A 16 -14.16 9.59 -38.86
N GLY A 17 -14.73 8.39 -38.72
CA GLY A 17 -14.81 7.71 -37.43
C GLY A 17 -13.43 7.40 -36.84
N GLY A 18 -13.07 8.10 -35.76
CA GLY A 18 -11.97 7.72 -34.88
C GLY A 18 -12.48 6.75 -33.82
N ARG A 19 -12.00 5.50 -33.83
CA ARG A 19 -12.26 4.52 -32.76
C ARG A 19 -11.89 5.13 -31.40
N ARG A 20 -12.88 5.44 -30.55
CA ARG A 20 -12.66 5.72 -29.13
C ARG A 20 -12.21 4.43 -28.43
N ARG A 21 -10.95 4.05 -28.60
CA ARG A 21 -10.32 2.99 -27.82
C ARG A 21 -10.25 3.44 -26.36
N ASN A 22 -10.76 2.59 -25.48
CA ASN A 22 -10.82 2.78 -24.03
C ASN A 22 -9.52 3.36 -23.43
N ARG A 23 -9.54 4.64 -23.06
CA ARG A 23 -8.58 5.25 -22.12
C ARG A 23 -9.10 5.13 -20.67
N HIS A 24 -9.63 3.96 -20.30
CA HIS A 24 -10.14 3.67 -18.95
C HIS A 24 -9.39 2.58 -18.18
N ARG A 25 -8.32 2.00 -18.75
CA ARG A 25 -7.18 1.56 -17.93
C ARG A 25 -6.34 2.78 -17.56
N ALA A 26 -6.96 3.69 -16.81
CA ALA A 26 -6.20 4.65 -16.01
C ALA A 26 -5.47 3.84 -14.94
N ASP A 27 -4.21 4.19 -14.74
CA ASP A 27 -3.24 3.50 -13.90
C ASP A 27 -3.81 3.24 -12.48
N ARG A 28 -4.19 1.99 -12.19
CA ARG A 28 -4.58 1.57 -10.84
C ARG A 28 -3.37 1.37 -9.92
N ARG A 29 -2.14 1.65 -10.39
CA ARG A 29 -0.92 1.75 -9.57
C ARG A 29 -0.89 3.06 -8.76
N GLY A 30 -1.97 3.32 -8.03
CA GLY A 30 -1.92 4.22 -6.89
C GLY A 30 -1.06 3.62 -5.77
N LEU A 31 -1.00 4.31 -4.63
CA LEU A 31 -0.17 3.93 -3.47
C LEU A 31 -0.31 2.48 -2.99
N ALA A 32 -1.39 1.77 -3.32
CA ALA A 32 -1.53 0.32 -3.09
C ALA A 32 -0.38 -0.50 -3.72
N GLY A 33 0.01 -0.17 -4.96
CA GLY A 33 1.13 -0.81 -5.66
C GLY A 33 2.52 -0.45 -5.12
N LEU A 34 2.61 0.36 -4.06
CA LEU A 34 3.86 0.69 -3.37
C LEU A 34 4.17 -0.32 -2.25
N ILE A 35 3.15 -0.95 -1.67
CA ILE A 35 3.26 -1.70 -0.41
C ILE A 35 3.71 -3.15 -0.67
N LEU A 36 3.12 -3.81 -1.68
CA LEU A 36 3.49 -5.15 -2.16
C LEU A 36 3.86 -5.14 -3.66
N GLY A 37 4.62 -4.14 -4.09
CA GLY A 37 5.06 -3.99 -5.49
C GLY A 37 6.57 -4.12 -5.70
N GLU A 38 6.99 -4.11 -6.97
CA GLU A 38 8.40 -4.21 -7.41
C GLU A 38 9.34 -3.23 -6.67
N PRO A 39 8.97 -1.95 -6.39
CA PRO A 39 9.83 -1.03 -5.63
C PRO A 39 10.09 -1.42 -4.16
N ALA A 40 9.23 -2.25 -3.56
CA ALA A 40 9.41 -2.82 -2.23
C ALA A 40 10.10 -4.20 -2.26
N GLY A 41 10.42 -4.72 -3.45
CA GLY A 41 11.01 -6.05 -3.67
C GLY A 41 10.02 -7.15 -4.03
N PHE A 42 8.76 -6.82 -4.39
CA PHE A 42 7.72 -7.79 -4.74
C PHE A 42 7.36 -7.70 -6.23
N ASP A 43 8.15 -8.33 -7.10
CA ASP A 43 7.85 -8.43 -8.54
C ASP A 43 6.91 -9.62 -8.80
N VAL A 44 5.67 -9.46 -8.35
CA VAL A 44 4.61 -10.46 -8.41
C VAL A 44 4.27 -10.85 -9.85
N GLU A 45 4.40 -9.94 -10.81
CA GLU A 45 4.20 -10.23 -12.24
C GLU A 45 5.25 -11.22 -12.77
N LYS A 46 6.54 -10.96 -12.50
CA LYS A 46 7.66 -11.82 -12.95
C LYS A 46 7.98 -12.96 -11.97
N ASN A 47 7.18 -13.13 -10.90
CA ASN A 47 7.33 -14.13 -9.84
C ASN A 47 8.72 -14.12 -9.18
N ARG A 48 9.23 -12.92 -8.88
CA ARG A 48 10.56 -12.70 -8.28
C ARG A 48 10.44 -11.80 -7.06
N TYR A 49 11.17 -12.15 -6.01
CA TYR A 49 11.12 -11.48 -4.72
C TYR A 49 12.55 -11.10 -4.30
N GLU A 50 12.76 -9.83 -3.99
CA GLU A 50 14.09 -9.26 -3.72
C GLU A 50 14.12 -8.67 -2.31
N CYS A 51 14.70 -9.42 -1.37
CA CYS A 51 14.84 -9.03 0.02
C CYS A 51 16.27 -8.55 0.33
N ILE A 52 16.42 -7.75 1.38
CA ILE A 52 17.72 -7.36 1.94
C ILE A 52 17.82 -8.03 3.30
N GLY A 53 18.83 -8.87 3.51
CA GLY A 53 18.88 -9.75 4.69
C GLY A 53 17.99 -11.01 4.55
N PRO A 54 17.67 -11.69 5.66
CA PRO A 54 16.97 -12.98 5.64
C PRO A 54 15.57 -12.94 5.01
N PRO A 55 15.18 -13.90 4.16
CA PRO A 55 13.88 -13.88 3.46
C PRO A 55 12.69 -14.22 4.37
N ASN A 56 12.93 -14.94 5.47
CA ASN A 56 11.95 -15.33 6.49
C ASN A 56 11.62 -14.19 7.48
N GLN A 57 12.23 -13.02 7.30
CA GLN A 57 12.07 -11.87 8.17
C GLN A 57 10.69 -11.22 7.98
N ARG A 58 10.00 -10.94 9.09
CA ARG A 58 8.60 -10.49 9.06
C ARG A 58 8.50 -8.98 9.02
N VAL A 59 7.55 -8.49 8.23
CA VAL A 59 7.28 -7.07 8.05
C VAL A 59 5.78 -6.82 8.20
N ALA A 60 5.43 -5.79 8.97
CA ALA A 60 4.08 -5.29 9.08
C ALA A 60 3.71 -4.45 7.85
N PHE A 61 2.68 -4.89 7.13
CA PHE A 61 2.03 -4.18 6.05
C PHE A 61 0.62 -3.80 6.50
N THR A 62 0.17 -2.59 6.14
CA THR A 62 -1.16 -2.08 6.49
C THR A 62 -1.71 -1.33 5.29
N SER A 63 -2.96 -1.61 4.88
CA SER A 63 -3.53 -0.96 3.70
C SER A 63 -3.73 0.54 3.92
N THR A 64 -3.62 1.35 2.87
CA THR A 64 -3.85 2.81 2.97
C THR A 64 -5.24 3.15 3.51
N ALA A 65 -6.24 2.30 3.23
CA ALA A 65 -7.59 2.45 3.77
C ALA A 65 -7.66 2.19 5.27
N ASP A 66 -6.93 1.19 5.77
CA ASP A 66 -6.82 0.90 7.21
C ASP A 66 -6.04 1.98 7.96
N ILE A 67 -4.97 2.53 7.36
CA ILE A 67 -4.26 3.70 7.89
C ILE A 67 -5.23 4.88 8.04
N GLY A 68 -6.05 5.17 7.02
CA GLY A 68 -7.07 6.22 7.09
C GLY A 68 -8.12 5.99 8.18
N ARG A 69 -8.61 4.75 8.34
CA ARG A 69 -9.54 4.37 9.42
C ARG A 69 -8.93 4.54 10.81
N ALA A 70 -7.69 4.07 11.00
CA ALA A 70 -6.97 4.21 12.26
C ALA A 70 -6.74 5.69 12.64
N VAL A 71 -6.28 6.52 11.70
CA VAL A 71 -6.08 7.97 11.93
C VAL A 71 -7.40 8.67 12.29
N ALA A 72 -8.49 8.37 11.57
CA ALA A 72 -9.82 8.92 11.88
C ALA A 72 -10.30 8.50 13.28
N ARG A 73 -10.06 7.24 13.69
CA ARG A 73 -10.41 6.75 15.02
C ARG A 73 -9.60 7.42 16.13
N LEU A 74 -8.28 7.60 15.94
CA LEU A 74 -7.43 8.29 16.91
C LEU A 74 -7.91 9.71 17.16
N ALA A 75 -8.28 10.45 16.11
CA ALA A 75 -8.84 11.80 16.24
C ALA A 75 -10.17 11.82 17.01
N ILE A 76 -11.05 10.83 16.80
CA ILE A 76 -12.31 10.69 17.54
C ILE A 76 -12.06 10.34 19.02
N LEU A 77 -11.07 9.49 19.30
CA LEU A 77 -10.70 9.13 20.68
C LEU A 77 -10.18 10.35 21.43
N GLU A 78 -9.28 11.12 20.83
CA GLU A 78 -8.73 12.35 21.45
C GLU A 78 -9.84 13.36 21.78
N LEU A 79 -10.72 13.66 20.81
CA LEU A 79 -11.85 14.57 21.01
C LEU A 79 -12.87 14.07 22.06
N ALA A 80 -12.93 12.77 22.32
CA ALA A 80 -13.81 12.19 23.34
C ALA A 80 -13.23 12.29 24.76
N LEU A 81 -11.91 12.49 24.92
CA LEU A 81 -11.27 12.67 26.22
C LEU A 81 -11.58 14.04 26.84
N ASP A 82 -11.82 15.07 26.02
CA ASP A 82 -12.16 16.43 26.47
C ASP A 82 -13.58 16.56 27.06
N HIS A 83 -14.47 15.58 26.83
CA HIS A 83 -15.88 15.63 27.26
C HIS A 83 -16.20 14.69 28.44
N ASP A 84 -15.73 15.12 29.61
CA ASP A 84 -16.34 14.90 30.94
C ASP A 84 -16.78 13.46 31.30
N THR A 85 -16.02 12.44 30.84
CA THR A 85 -16.23 11.03 31.24
C THR A 85 -14.94 10.33 31.65
N SER A 86 -14.22 10.95 32.58
CA SER A 86 -13.14 10.28 33.32
C SER A 86 -13.73 9.13 34.16
N THR A 87 -13.63 7.88 33.67
CA THR A 87 -13.41 6.65 34.49
C THR A 87 -13.35 5.32 33.72
N LEU A 88 -13.78 5.20 32.44
CA LEU A 88 -13.95 3.86 31.81
C LEU A 88 -13.34 3.63 30.40
N LEU A 89 -12.63 4.59 29.81
CA LEU A 89 -11.83 4.34 28.58
C LEU A 89 -10.34 4.45 28.91
N MET A 90 -9.74 3.32 29.30
CA MET A 90 -8.36 3.24 29.75
C MET A 90 -7.34 3.26 28.59
N ALA A 91 -7.18 4.41 27.94
CA ALA A 91 -5.94 4.85 27.32
C ALA A 91 -6.08 6.31 26.88
N SER A 92 -5.21 7.20 27.39
CA SER A 92 -4.85 8.41 26.65
C SER A 92 -4.29 7.98 25.29
N VAL A 93 -4.60 8.69 24.21
CA VAL A 93 -4.08 8.33 22.88
C VAL A 93 -2.54 8.31 22.92
N PRO A 94 -1.88 7.18 22.58
CA PRO A 94 -0.44 7.11 22.64
C PRO A 94 0.23 8.11 21.68
N GLU A 95 1.28 8.81 22.15
CA GLU A 95 2.07 9.74 21.33
C GLU A 95 2.61 9.09 20.05
N HIS A 96 2.90 7.78 20.11
CA HIS A 96 3.35 6.98 18.98
C HIS A 96 2.48 5.73 18.82
N VAL A 97 1.86 5.62 17.64
CA VAL A 97 0.99 4.50 17.26
C VAL A 97 1.61 3.73 16.10
N ARG A 98 1.82 2.43 16.32
CA ARG A 98 2.16 1.44 15.28
C ARG A 98 0.93 0.57 15.02
N ILE A 99 0.57 0.40 13.76
CA ILE A 99 -0.54 -0.46 13.33
C ILE A 99 -0.04 -1.48 12.31
N ALA A 100 -0.57 -2.70 12.38
CA ALA A 100 -0.16 -3.82 11.56
C ALA A 100 -1.38 -4.58 11.05
N GLY A 101 -1.77 -4.37 9.80
CA GLY A 101 -2.90 -5.09 9.20
C GLY A 101 -2.56 -6.54 8.84
N SER A 102 -1.32 -6.80 8.41
CA SER A 102 -0.79 -8.12 8.09
C SER A 102 0.71 -8.15 8.39
N VAL A 103 1.21 -9.20 9.04
CA VAL A 103 2.64 -9.34 9.35
C VAL A 103 3.20 -10.57 8.67
N VAL A 104 3.91 -10.38 7.56
CA VAL A 104 4.34 -11.45 6.63
C VAL A 104 5.79 -11.26 6.20
N SER A 105 6.44 -12.35 5.81
CA SER A 105 7.78 -12.40 5.23
C SER A 105 7.75 -12.46 3.70
N PHE A 106 8.92 -12.37 3.06
CA PHE A 106 9.02 -12.57 1.60
C PHE A 106 8.68 -14.02 1.20
N GLU A 107 8.95 -14.99 2.09
CA GLU A 107 8.55 -16.39 1.88
C GLU A 107 7.03 -16.57 1.93
N ASP A 108 6.37 -15.94 2.91
CA ASP A 108 4.90 -15.96 3.03
C ASP A 108 4.23 -15.34 1.79
N VAL A 109 4.73 -14.19 1.32
CA VAL A 109 4.18 -13.52 0.12
C VAL A 109 4.40 -14.35 -1.15
N ARG A 110 5.59 -14.95 -1.33
CA ARG A 110 5.86 -15.90 -2.44
C ARG A 110 4.87 -17.06 -2.42
N ASP A 111 4.63 -17.62 -1.24
CA ASP A 111 3.80 -18.81 -1.07
C ASP A 111 2.31 -18.47 -1.33
N LEU A 112 1.82 -17.35 -0.79
CA LEU A 112 0.48 -16.82 -1.10
C LEU A 112 0.28 -16.58 -2.61
N VAL A 113 1.26 -15.99 -3.31
CA VAL A 113 1.17 -15.79 -4.77
C VAL A 113 1.14 -17.13 -5.51
N SER A 114 1.92 -18.12 -5.06
CA SER A 114 1.93 -19.47 -5.62
C SER A 114 0.56 -20.14 -5.49
N GLU A 115 -0.07 -20.01 -4.32
CA GLU A 115 -1.39 -20.57 -4.00
C GLU A 115 -2.51 -19.86 -4.77
N ILE A 116 -2.53 -18.52 -4.79
CA ILE A 116 -3.54 -17.72 -5.51
C ILE A 116 -3.51 -18.01 -7.02
N LYS A 117 -2.31 -18.15 -7.61
CA LYS A 117 -2.15 -18.45 -9.05
C LYS A 117 -2.31 -19.93 -9.41
N GLY A 118 -2.27 -20.84 -8.44
CA GLY A 118 -2.14 -22.29 -8.69
C GLY A 118 -0.84 -22.66 -9.43
N GLY A 119 0.22 -21.90 -9.20
CA GLY A 119 1.49 -21.98 -9.92
C GLY A 119 2.67 -22.45 -9.07
N ALA A 120 3.87 -22.44 -9.66
CA ALA A 120 5.11 -22.72 -8.95
C ALA A 120 5.58 -21.52 -8.10
N LYS A 121 6.20 -21.81 -6.95
CA LYS A 121 6.82 -20.82 -6.06
C LYS A 121 7.91 -20.05 -6.80
N GLY A 122 7.90 -18.73 -6.67
CA GLY A 122 8.87 -17.86 -7.35
C GLY A 122 10.27 -17.84 -6.73
N GLU A 123 11.20 -17.16 -7.41
CA GLU A 123 12.58 -17.02 -6.95
C GLU A 123 12.67 -15.94 -5.87
N ILE A 124 13.29 -16.24 -4.72
CA ILE A 124 13.70 -15.23 -3.74
C ILE A 124 15.20 -14.99 -3.85
N ARG A 125 15.58 -13.73 -4.02
CA ARG A 125 16.96 -13.25 -3.92
C ARG A 125 17.13 -12.45 -2.64
N SER A 126 18.24 -12.70 -1.94
CA SER A 126 18.64 -11.98 -0.73
C SER A 126 19.94 -11.23 -1.00
N GLU A 127 19.94 -9.93 -0.74
CA GLU A 127 21.12 -9.08 -0.77
C GLU A 127 21.73 -8.93 0.64
N ASP A 128 23.05 -8.75 0.73
CA ASP A 128 23.70 -8.54 2.03
C ASP A 128 23.30 -7.18 2.65
N LEU A 129 22.73 -7.25 3.85
CA LEU A 129 22.25 -6.09 4.61
C LEU A 129 23.38 -5.11 4.94
N ALA A 130 24.57 -5.60 5.29
CA ALA A 130 25.68 -4.75 5.69
C ALA A 130 26.27 -3.97 4.51
N ALA A 131 26.35 -4.60 3.32
CA ALA A 131 26.76 -3.97 2.08
C ALA A 131 25.72 -2.95 1.58
N HIS A 132 24.43 -3.33 1.50
CA HIS A 132 23.38 -2.43 1.01
C HIS A 132 23.20 -1.21 1.93
N LYS A 133 23.29 -1.40 3.26
CA LYS A 133 23.25 -0.27 4.22
C LYS A 133 24.44 0.69 4.05
N LYS A 134 25.61 0.20 3.63
CA LYS A 134 26.80 1.03 3.37
C LYS A 134 26.71 1.80 2.04
N SER A 135 25.94 1.34 1.05
CA SER A 135 25.74 2.08 -0.21
C SER A 135 24.71 3.21 -0.12
N LEU A 136 23.72 3.12 0.79
CA LEU A 136 22.66 4.12 0.98
C LEU A 136 23.11 5.60 0.95
N PRO A 137 24.23 6.04 1.57
CA PRO A 137 24.64 7.44 1.52
C PRO A 137 24.88 7.98 0.11
N GLY A 138 25.32 7.11 -0.83
CA GLY A 138 25.53 7.45 -2.24
C GLY A 138 24.25 7.45 -3.08
N GLU A 139 23.10 7.12 -2.50
CA GLU A 139 21.82 7.01 -3.21
C GLU A 139 20.79 8.07 -2.80
N ARG A 140 21.14 8.95 -1.84
CA ARG A 140 20.24 9.92 -1.21
C ARG A 140 19.50 10.83 -2.21
N GLU A 141 20.16 11.20 -3.31
CA GLU A 141 19.63 12.09 -4.36
C GLU A 141 18.81 11.37 -5.45
N LYS A 142 18.78 10.02 -5.45
CA LYS A 142 18.03 9.25 -6.46
C LYS A 142 16.53 9.29 -6.17
N ALA A 143 15.72 9.43 -7.21
CA ALA A 143 14.27 9.22 -7.09
C ALA A 143 13.98 7.80 -6.60
N GLY A 144 13.15 7.66 -5.56
CA GLY A 144 12.88 6.39 -4.89
C GLY A 144 13.83 6.02 -3.74
N SER A 145 14.83 6.85 -3.42
CA SER A 145 15.82 6.56 -2.36
C SER A 145 15.21 6.14 -1.02
N ILE A 146 14.08 6.74 -0.62
CA ILE A 146 13.37 6.40 0.63
C ILE A 146 12.98 4.91 0.73
N LEU A 147 12.69 4.24 -0.38
CA LEU A 147 12.34 2.82 -0.38
C LEU A 147 13.56 1.93 -0.08
N HIS A 148 14.76 2.34 -0.47
CA HIS A 148 15.99 1.62 -0.09
C HIS A 148 16.23 1.70 1.42
N TYR A 149 15.99 2.87 2.04
CA TYR A 149 16.01 2.99 3.50
C TYR A 149 14.96 2.08 4.16
N ILE A 150 13.74 2.02 3.62
CA ILE A 150 12.66 1.14 4.12
C ILE A 150 13.04 -0.34 3.98
N ARG A 151 13.57 -0.77 2.82
CA ARG A 151 14.02 -2.16 2.61
C ARG A 151 15.18 -2.55 3.56
N VAL A 152 16.05 -1.61 3.93
CA VAL A 152 17.04 -1.84 4.99
C VAL A 152 16.39 -1.94 6.38
N LEU A 153 15.34 -1.16 6.69
CA LEU A 153 14.59 -1.32 7.95
C LEU A 153 13.82 -2.66 8.03
N MET A 154 13.33 -3.17 6.89
CA MET A 154 12.79 -4.53 6.77
C MET A 154 13.88 -5.55 7.15
N GLY A 155 15.05 -5.45 6.51
CA GLY A 155 16.23 -6.29 6.76
C GLY A 155 16.79 -6.21 8.20
N GLU A 156 16.59 -5.11 8.90
CA GLU A 156 16.97 -4.93 10.31
C GLU A 156 15.92 -5.43 11.32
N ASN A 157 14.85 -6.09 10.87
CA ASN A 157 13.68 -6.53 11.67
C ASN A 157 12.91 -5.38 12.36
N LYS A 158 13.14 -4.13 11.96
CA LYS A 158 12.59 -2.94 12.66
C LYS A 158 11.11 -2.68 12.36
N LEU A 159 10.53 -3.47 11.46
CA LEU A 159 9.14 -3.38 11.01
C LEU A 159 8.34 -4.64 11.38
N ASP A 160 8.88 -5.55 12.20
CA ASP A 160 8.10 -6.64 12.78
C ASP A 160 7.29 -6.12 13.97
N PHE A 161 6.01 -5.83 13.72
CA PHE A 161 5.05 -5.39 14.74
C PHE A 161 4.09 -6.51 15.16
N SER A 162 4.48 -7.79 15.00
CA SER A 162 3.67 -8.95 15.40
C SER A 162 3.41 -9.04 16.91
N ARG A 163 4.29 -8.47 17.73
CA ARG A 163 4.19 -8.49 19.21
C ARG A 163 3.79 -7.15 19.83
N GLU A 164 4.19 -6.04 19.20
CA GLU A 164 4.05 -4.69 19.74
C GLU A 164 3.41 -3.77 18.68
N ASN A 165 2.10 -3.62 18.77
CA ASN A 165 1.31 -2.67 17.99
C ASN A 165 0.13 -2.15 18.85
N GLN A 166 -0.57 -1.14 18.33
CA GLN A 166 -1.70 -0.48 18.98
C GLN A 166 -3.01 -0.75 18.20
N ASN A 167 -3.12 -1.90 17.52
CA ASN A 167 -4.33 -2.28 16.78
C ASN A 167 -5.57 -2.25 17.69
N GLU A 168 -5.47 -2.77 18.93
CA GLU A 168 -6.59 -2.81 19.87
C GLU A 168 -7.05 -1.41 20.33
N VAL A 169 -6.15 -0.42 20.39
CA VAL A 169 -6.51 0.97 20.74
C VAL A 169 -7.41 1.60 19.67
N VAL A 170 -7.12 1.32 18.39
CA VAL A 170 -7.88 1.87 17.26
C VAL A 170 -9.01 0.96 16.79
N ASN A 171 -8.97 -0.33 17.08
CA ASN A 171 -9.86 -1.33 16.50
C ASN A 171 -9.91 -2.60 17.35
N GLU A 172 -10.24 -2.44 18.64
CA GLU A 172 -10.45 -3.53 19.60
C GLU A 172 -11.19 -4.71 18.96
N GLY A 173 -10.56 -5.88 18.92
CA GLY A 173 -11.11 -7.13 18.40
C GLY A 173 -11.66 -7.08 16.97
N GLU A 174 -11.12 -6.21 16.10
CA GLU A 174 -11.62 -5.93 14.75
C GLU A 174 -13.08 -5.44 14.68
N ARG A 175 -13.64 -4.96 15.80
CA ARG A 175 -15.07 -4.64 15.91
C ARG A 175 -15.54 -3.51 15.01
N GLN A 176 -14.65 -2.58 14.64
CA GLN A 176 -14.98 -1.39 13.84
C GLN A 176 -14.68 -1.61 12.35
N TRP A 177 -13.67 -2.41 12.03
CA TRP A 177 -13.41 -2.94 10.68
C TRP A 177 -12.54 -4.19 10.76
N ARG A 178 -12.60 -5.09 9.77
CA ARG A 178 -11.58 -6.12 9.58
C ARG A 178 -10.35 -5.50 8.89
N TRP A 179 -9.14 -5.76 9.41
CA TRP A 179 -7.89 -5.34 8.77
C TRP A 179 -7.73 -6.06 7.41
N ARG A 180 -7.31 -5.32 6.38
CA ARG A 180 -7.03 -5.90 5.06
C ARG A 180 -5.70 -6.66 5.11
N THR A 181 -5.74 -7.94 4.79
CA THR A 181 -4.58 -8.83 4.84
C THR A 181 -3.72 -8.72 3.58
N ALA A 182 -2.49 -9.24 3.62
CA ALA A 182 -1.67 -9.39 2.43
C ALA A 182 -2.34 -10.29 1.36
N GLU A 183 -3.10 -11.31 1.78
CA GLU A 183 -3.86 -12.16 0.86
C GLU A 183 -4.98 -11.38 0.16
N ASP A 184 -5.78 -10.59 0.89
CA ASP A 184 -6.84 -9.75 0.32
C ASP A 184 -6.26 -8.76 -0.71
N GLU A 185 -5.06 -8.20 -0.44
CA GLU A 185 -4.36 -7.30 -1.36
C GLU A 185 -3.84 -8.03 -2.61
N LEU A 186 -3.22 -9.20 -2.45
CA LEU A 186 -2.72 -9.99 -3.58
C LEU A 186 -3.86 -10.50 -4.48
N ARG A 187 -5.02 -10.87 -3.91
CA ARG A 187 -6.22 -11.29 -4.67
C ARG A 187 -6.85 -10.15 -5.48
N ASP A 188 -6.71 -8.91 -5.05
CA ASP A 188 -7.17 -7.73 -5.82
C ASP A 188 -6.19 -7.32 -6.94
N GLN A 189 -4.93 -7.77 -6.87
CA GLN A 189 -3.86 -7.45 -7.82
C GLN A 189 -3.67 -8.49 -8.94
N LEU A 190 -4.14 -9.72 -8.76
CA LEU A 190 -3.90 -10.90 -9.61
C LEU A 190 -5.08 -11.32 -10.49
#